data_AF-A0A1G9S8A6-F1
#
_entry.id   AF-A0A1G9S8A6-F1
#
_cell.length_a   1.000
_cell.length_b   1.000
_cell.length_c   1.000
_cell.angle_alpha   90.00
_cell.angle_beta   90.00
_cell.angle_gamma   90.00
#
_symmetry.space_group_name_H-M   'P 1'
#
loop_
_entity.id
_entity.type
_entity.pdbx_description
1 polymer ?
#
loop_
_entity_poly.entity_id
_entity_poly.type
_entity_poly.pdbx_seq_one_letter_code
_entity_poly.pdbx_strand_id
1 'polypeptide(L)'
;MSTTAGSAPSHSRGASQSESTWYRNLTAELTACGLSTTQLEQAIADTRLEATAAGVPPTALFGPAAMYARELASALREDGVIPDRRASNSTIGPVVLRLRDITVRRGRRTVLSSLSLTVRRGEIVAVVGSNGAGKSTLLQVCAGMLRARSGTVERTQRFGYAPQLDSLAPLLTVDEHIRLFGTLGDASRSRSVSTGHRILQRLGWRPDGGRVARTLSGGTQQKLNLALAQLNSPELLLLDEPYQGLDALAYEDLWTLISAWRASGAGVLLVTHLLRDIDFVDQLVELPTPEDSAKHLSTKGYPT
;
A
#
# COMPACT_ATOMS: atom_id res chain seq x y z
N MET A 1 48.72 -20.53 44.52
CA MET A 1 47.28 -20.28 44.72
C MET A 1 46.87 -19.11 43.85
N SER A 2 45.92 -19.37 42.96
CA SER A 2 44.98 -18.44 42.31
C SER A 2 45.54 -17.28 41.46
N THR A 3 45.52 -17.55 40.17
CA THR A 3 45.34 -16.65 39.02
C THR A 3 44.05 -15.83 39.11
N THR A 4 44.12 -14.54 38.78
CA THR A 4 43.00 -13.80 38.13
C THR A 4 43.56 -12.60 37.38
N ALA A 5 43.75 -12.74 36.06
CA ALA A 5 43.83 -11.61 35.13
C ALA A 5 42.50 -11.60 34.35
N GLY A 6 41.67 -10.60 34.61
CA GLY A 6 40.38 -10.41 33.96
C GLY A 6 40.56 -10.04 32.49
N SER A 7 39.97 -10.87 31.63
CA SER A 7 39.80 -10.65 30.20
C SER A 7 38.86 -9.47 29.91
N ALA A 8 39.30 -8.53 29.08
CA ALA A 8 38.45 -7.51 28.46
C ALA A 8 37.45 -8.15 27.47
N PRO A 9 36.22 -7.61 27.31
CA PRO A 9 35.17 -8.25 26.54
C PRO A 9 35.35 -8.08 25.03
N SER A 10 35.05 -9.17 24.33
CA SER A 10 35.12 -9.42 22.89
C SER A 10 34.02 -8.73 22.06
N HIS A 11 33.81 -7.41 22.21
CA HIS A 11 32.76 -6.70 21.47
C HIS A 11 33.14 -6.28 20.02
N SER A 12 34.42 -6.26 19.65
CA SER A 12 34.85 -5.77 18.33
C SER A 12 34.75 -6.79 17.18
N ARG A 13 34.72 -8.11 17.48
CA ARG A 13 34.63 -9.17 16.45
C ARG A 13 33.23 -9.39 15.90
N GLY A 14 32.18 -9.14 16.69
CA GLY A 14 30.78 -9.32 16.26
C GLY A 14 30.28 -8.18 15.36
N ALA A 15 30.70 -6.95 15.64
CA ALA A 15 30.34 -5.79 14.83
C ALA A 15 30.94 -5.86 13.41
N SER A 16 32.21 -6.26 13.29
CA SER A 16 32.89 -6.40 11.99
C SER A 16 32.36 -7.57 11.15
N GLN A 17 31.90 -8.67 11.77
CA GLN A 17 31.21 -9.76 11.06
C GLN A 17 29.81 -9.37 10.60
N SER A 18 29.06 -8.60 11.40
CA SER A 18 27.75 -8.08 11.03
C SER A 18 27.84 -7.11 9.84
N GLU A 19 28.82 -6.20 9.90
CA GLU A 19 29.08 -5.22 8.84
C GLU A 19 29.53 -5.88 7.53
N SER A 20 30.48 -6.83 7.59
CA SER A 20 30.90 -7.58 6.40
C SER A 20 29.79 -8.45 5.80
N THR A 21 28.82 -8.89 6.60
CA THR A 21 27.64 -9.60 6.11
C THR A 21 26.65 -8.65 5.44
N TRP A 22 26.48 -7.44 5.98
CA TRP A 22 25.64 -6.41 5.38
C TRP A 22 26.11 -6.00 3.98
N TYR A 23 27.41 -5.72 3.81
CA TYR A 23 27.95 -5.36 2.49
C TYR A 23 27.87 -6.52 1.48
N ARG A 24 28.07 -7.77 1.91
CA ARG A 24 27.86 -8.93 1.02
C ARG A 24 26.42 -9.03 0.53
N ASN A 25 25.46 -8.78 1.41
CA ASN A 25 24.04 -8.77 1.03
C ASN A 25 23.71 -7.60 0.09
N LEU A 26 24.26 -6.41 0.35
CA LEU A 26 24.11 -5.24 -0.54
C LEU A 26 24.63 -5.55 -1.95
N THR A 27 25.82 -6.17 -2.05
CA THR A 27 26.41 -6.57 -3.33
C THR A 27 25.50 -7.54 -4.09
N ALA A 28 24.98 -8.57 -3.42
CA ALA A 28 24.09 -9.55 -4.03
C ALA A 28 22.79 -8.91 -4.57
N GLU A 29 22.20 -8.00 -3.81
CA GLU A 29 20.95 -7.32 -4.16
C GLU A 29 21.12 -6.32 -5.30
N LEU A 30 22.20 -5.52 -5.30
CA LEU A 30 22.52 -4.62 -6.40
C LEU A 30 22.84 -5.37 -7.70
N THR A 31 23.50 -6.53 -7.58
CA THR A 31 23.74 -7.44 -8.72
C THR A 31 22.42 -8.00 -9.26
N ALA A 32 21.51 -8.42 -8.38
CA ALA A 32 20.17 -8.87 -8.78
C ALA A 32 19.33 -7.76 -9.44
N CYS A 33 19.61 -6.50 -9.10
CA CYS A 33 19.05 -5.32 -9.77
C CYS A 33 19.69 -5.02 -11.13
N GLY A 34 20.66 -5.81 -11.60
CA GLY A 34 21.23 -5.69 -12.94
C GLY A 34 22.19 -4.52 -13.13
N LEU A 35 22.79 -4.00 -12.05
CA LEU A 35 23.83 -2.97 -12.16
C LEU A 35 25.07 -3.53 -12.86
N SER A 36 25.74 -2.68 -13.65
CA SER A 36 27.05 -3.02 -14.21
C SER A 36 28.09 -3.16 -13.10
N THR A 37 29.15 -3.93 -13.36
CA THR A 37 30.25 -4.15 -12.39
C THR A 37 30.85 -2.83 -11.88
N THR A 38 31.00 -1.84 -12.76
CA THR A 38 31.53 -0.51 -12.39
C THR A 38 30.57 0.26 -11.49
N GLN A 39 29.26 0.25 -11.77
CA GLN A 39 28.26 0.90 -10.90
C GLN A 39 28.16 0.24 -9.54
N LEU A 40 28.27 -1.09 -9.50
CA LEU A 40 28.26 -1.88 -8.26
C LEU A 40 29.46 -1.53 -7.37
N GLU A 41 30.66 -1.47 -7.94
CA GLU A 41 31.88 -1.13 -7.20
C GLU A 41 31.84 0.29 -6.65
N GLN A 42 31.39 1.25 -7.47
CA GLN A 42 31.23 2.65 -7.08
C GLN A 42 30.22 2.80 -5.93
N ALA A 43 29.03 2.21 -6.09
CA ALA A 43 27.97 2.18 -5.09
C ALA A 43 28.47 1.69 -3.73
N ILE A 44 29.14 0.52 -3.71
CA ILE A 44 29.62 -0.08 -2.46
C ILE A 44 30.70 0.79 -1.80
N ALA A 45 31.57 1.42 -2.60
CA ALA A 45 32.63 2.30 -2.11
C ALA A 45 32.04 3.55 -1.44
N ASP A 46 31.07 4.20 -2.08
CA ASP A 46 30.42 5.41 -1.57
C ASP A 46 29.65 5.14 -0.28
N THR A 47 28.86 4.06 -0.25
CA THR A 47 28.14 3.61 0.95
C THR A 47 29.09 3.33 2.13
N ARG A 48 30.26 2.73 1.85
CA ARG A 48 31.25 2.45 2.88
C ARG A 48 31.90 3.72 3.41
N LEU A 49 32.20 4.66 2.52
CA LEU A 49 32.76 5.95 2.90
C LEU A 49 31.80 6.71 3.82
N GLU A 50 30.52 6.73 3.49
CA GLU A 50 29.49 7.43 4.25
C GLU A 50 29.22 6.79 5.63
N ALA A 51 29.11 5.46 5.71
CA ALA A 51 29.01 4.76 7.00
C ALA A 51 30.23 5.02 7.89
N THR A 52 31.43 5.00 7.31
CA THR A 52 32.68 5.26 8.04
C THR A 52 32.72 6.71 8.55
N ALA A 53 32.31 7.67 7.74
CA ALA A 53 32.26 9.08 8.11
C ALA A 53 31.25 9.35 9.24
N ALA A 54 30.11 8.65 9.24
CA ALA A 54 29.10 8.75 10.28
C ALA A 54 29.47 7.98 11.57
N GLY A 55 30.48 7.10 11.53
CA GLY A 55 30.96 6.33 12.68
C GLY A 55 29.93 5.33 13.23
N VAL A 56 28.90 5.00 12.46
CA VAL A 56 27.79 4.10 12.84
C VAL A 56 27.73 2.90 11.89
N PRO A 57 27.26 1.73 12.36
CA PRO A 57 27.14 0.56 11.49
C PRO A 57 26.14 0.84 10.35
N PRO A 58 26.36 0.29 9.15
CA PRO A 58 25.54 0.59 7.97
C PRO A 58 24.06 0.17 8.15
N THR A 59 23.78 -0.83 8.98
CA THR A 59 22.40 -1.19 9.37
C THR A 59 21.67 -0.07 10.12
N ALA A 60 22.38 0.72 10.91
CA ALA A 60 21.78 1.83 11.66
C ALA A 60 21.61 3.08 10.79
N LEU A 61 22.49 3.27 9.80
CA LEU A 61 22.47 4.44 8.92
C LEU A 61 21.53 4.26 7.72
N PHE A 62 21.61 3.11 7.05
CA PHE A 62 20.91 2.82 5.80
C PHE A 62 19.80 1.77 5.96
N GLY A 63 19.66 1.17 7.13
CA GLY A 63 18.73 0.07 7.35
C GLY A 63 19.19 -1.25 6.71
N PRO A 64 18.27 -2.19 6.41
CA PRO A 64 18.60 -3.47 5.81
C PRO A 64 19.23 -3.31 4.40
N ALA A 65 20.28 -4.08 4.11
CA ALA A 65 21.03 -3.99 2.86
C ALA A 65 20.16 -4.11 1.60
N ALA A 66 19.14 -4.98 1.63
CA ALA A 66 18.23 -5.17 0.50
C ALA A 66 17.34 -3.95 0.21
N MET A 67 16.98 -3.17 1.24
CA MET A 67 16.17 -1.96 1.06
C MET A 67 17.01 -0.85 0.44
N TYR A 68 18.20 -0.63 1.01
CA TYR A 68 19.13 0.36 0.51
C TYR A 68 19.62 0.02 -0.91
N ALA A 69 19.85 -1.26 -1.23
CA ALA A 69 20.20 -1.70 -2.59
C ALA A 69 19.17 -1.25 -3.64
N ARG A 70 17.88 -1.31 -3.31
CA ARG A 70 16.80 -0.97 -4.25
C ARG A 70 16.66 0.52 -4.46
N GLU A 71 16.79 1.31 -3.39
CA GLU A 71 16.84 2.77 -3.46
C GLU A 71 18.02 3.23 -4.32
N LEU A 72 19.20 2.68 -4.06
CA LEU A 72 20.42 3.02 -4.77
C LEU A 72 20.38 2.57 -6.24
N ALA A 73 19.84 1.37 -6.52
CA ALA A 73 19.61 0.90 -7.88
C ALA A 73 18.57 1.73 -8.63
N SER A 74 17.59 2.30 -7.94
CA SER A 74 16.62 3.24 -8.53
C SER A 74 17.32 4.55 -8.92
N ALA A 75 18.06 5.15 -7.99
CA ALA A 75 18.78 6.40 -8.24
C ALA A 75 19.82 6.27 -9.37
N LEU A 76 20.58 5.17 -9.40
CA LEU A 76 21.62 4.93 -10.42
C LEU A 76 21.06 4.61 -11.81
N ARG A 77 19.79 4.19 -11.91
CA ARG A 77 19.09 4.08 -13.20
C ARG A 77 18.65 5.44 -13.74
N GLU A 78 18.63 6.47 -12.88
CA GLU A 78 18.19 7.84 -13.21
C GLU A 78 19.35 8.80 -13.56
N ASP A 79 20.62 8.41 -13.39
CA ASP A 79 21.80 9.23 -13.73
C ASP A 79 22.09 9.37 -15.24
N GLY A 80 21.11 9.08 -16.09
CA GLY A 80 21.07 9.47 -17.49
C GLY A 80 19.94 10.46 -17.74
N VAL A 81 20.16 11.74 -17.37
CA VAL A 81 19.27 12.90 -17.57
C VAL A 81 18.22 13.11 -16.46
N ILE A 82 18.37 14.24 -15.76
CA ILE A 82 17.39 14.86 -14.85
C ILE A 82 15.97 14.67 -15.41
N PRO A 83 15.06 13.96 -14.74
CA PRO A 83 13.72 13.78 -15.27
C PRO A 83 12.96 15.10 -15.19
N ASP A 84 12.67 15.65 -16.37
CA ASP A 84 11.47 16.48 -16.53
C ASP A 84 10.28 15.62 -16.06
N ARG A 85 9.76 15.95 -14.87
CA ARG A 85 8.74 15.19 -14.12
C ARG A 85 7.34 15.33 -14.76
N ARG A 86 7.29 15.27 -16.09
CA ARG A 86 6.12 15.41 -16.96
C ARG A 86 6.28 14.59 -18.25
N ALA A 87 6.46 13.27 -18.17
CA ALA A 87 6.04 12.33 -19.23
C ALA A 87 6.44 10.88 -18.88
N SER A 88 5.83 10.26 -17.87
CA SER A 88 5.52 8.84 -18.03
C SER A 88 4.22 8.78 -18.82
N ASN A 89 4.35 8.75 -20.14
CA ASN A 89 3.24 8.45 -21.04
C ASN A 89 2.95 6.93 -20.94
N SER A 90 2.62 6.44 -19.73
CA SER A 90 1.71 5.31 -19.64
C SER A 90 0.40 5.87 -20.19
N THR A 91 -0.18 5.22 -21.19
CA THR A 91 -1.49 5.66 -21.70
C THR A 91 -2.49 5.47 -20.58
N ILE A 92 -2.62 6.46 -19.70
CA ILE A 92 -3.55 6.43 -18.58
C ILE A 92 -4.91 6.19 -19.20
N GLY A 93 -5.50 5.04 -18.88
CA GLY A 93 -6.67 4.55 -19.59
C GLY A 93 -7.92 5.37 -19.27
N PRO A 94 -9.11 4.89 -19.68
CA PRO A 94 -10.34 5.61 -19.39
C PRO A 94 -10.56 5.81 -17.89
N VAL A 95 -11.34 6.84 -17.56
CA VAL A 95 -11.76 7.13 -16.19
C VAL A 95 -12.63 5.99 -15.67
N VAL A 96 -12.25 5.43 -14.51
CA VAL A 96 -13.00 4.36 -13.81
C VAL A 96 -13.70 4.85 -12.55
N LEU A 97 -13.28 6.00 -12.02
CA LEU A 97 -13.97 6.72 -10.95
C LEU A 97 -13.84 8.23 -11.18
N ARG A 98 -14.95 8.95 -11.04
CA ARG A 98 -14.97 10.41 -10.99
C ARG A 98 -15.94 10.89 -9.92
N LEU A 99 -15.41 11.70 -9.03
CA LEU A 99 -16.13 12.44 -8.00
C LEU A 99 -16.12 13.92 -8.40
N ARG A 100 -17.28 14.56 -8.39
CA ARG A 100 -17.40 16.03 -8.55
C ARG A 100 -18.17 16.61 -7.40
N ASP A 101 -17.55 17.55 -6.70
CA ASP A 101 -18.14 18.38 -5.62
C ASP A 101 -18.88 17.56 -4.55
N ILE A 102 -18.31 16.41 -4.19
CA ILE A 102 -18.90 15.49 -3.22
C ILE A 102 -18.92 16.14 -1.84
N THR A 103 -20.13 16.29 -1.31
CA THR A 103 -20.35 16.70 0.07
C THR A 103 -21.10 15.60 0.81
N VAL A 104 -20.59 15.21 1.98
CA VAL A 104 -21.20 14.20 2.84
C VAL A 104 -21.42 14.76 4.23
N ARG A 105 -22.60 14.50 4.78
CA ARG A 105 -22.96 14.87 6.14
C ARG A 105 -23.44 13.66 6.92
N ARG A 106 -23.02 13.58 8.18
CA ARG A 106 -23.56 12.66 9.19
C ARG A 106 -24.23 13.48 10.27
N GLY A 107 -25.57 13.47 10.29
CA GLY A 107 -26.37 14.34 11.15
C GLY A 107 -26.06 15.81 10.93
N ARG A 108 -25.54 16.48 11.97
CA ARG A 108 -25.18 17.91 11.95
C ARG A 108 -23.78 18.21 11.40
N ARG A 109 -22.90 17.21 11.31
CA ARG A 109 -21.50 17.37 10.93
C ARG A 109 -21.28 17.12 9.44
N THR A 110 -20.58 18.04 8.78
CA THR A 110 -20.03 17.82 7.44
C THR A 110 -18.74 17.02 7.56
N VAL A 111 -18.68 15.89 6.87
CA VAL A 111 -17.55 14.95 6.91
C VAL A 111 -16.65 15.15 5.69
N LEU A 112 -17.25 15.39 4.52
CA LEU A 112 -16.57 15.74 3.29
C LEU A 112 -17.23 16.99 2.71
N SER A 113 -16.44 17.95 2.23
CA SER A 113 -16.93 19.20 1.65
C SER A 113 -16.33 19.43 0.27
N SER A 114 -17.19 19.46 -0.76
CA SER A 114 -16.84 19.78 -2.15
C SER A 114 -15.61 19.04 -2.69
N LEU A 115 -15.50 17.74 -2.40
CA LEU A 115 -14.37 16.92 -2.84
C LEU A 115 -14.54 16.48 -4.30
N SER A 116 -13.52 16.75 -5.11
CA SER A 116 -13.42 16.28 -6.50
C SER A 116 -12.15 15.45 -6.66
N LEU A 117 -12.28 14.27 -7.27
CA LEU A 117 -11.21 13.30 -7.45
C LEU A 117 -11.50 12.44 -8.67
N THR A 118 -10.48 12.03 -9.42
CA THR A 118 -10.61 11.14 -10.56
C THR A 118 -9.60 10.01 -10.43
N VAL A 119 -10.01 8.79 -10.79
CA VAL A 119 -9.12 7.63 -10.92
C VAL A 119 -9.32 7.03 -12.30
N ARG A 120 -8.22 6.75 -12.99
CA ARG A 120 -8.19 6.13 -14.30
C ARG A 120 -7.61 4.72 -14.25
N ARG A 121 -7.81 3.97 -15.33
CA ARG A 121 -7.19 2.65 -15.49
C ARG A 121 -5.67 2.78 -15.47
N GLY A 122 -5.01 1.95 -14.66
CA GLY A 122 -3.55 1.96 -14.51
C GLY A 122 -3.02 3.06 -13.58
N GLU A 123 -3.89 3.68 -12.79
CA GLU A 123 -3.54 4.74 -11.84
C GLU A 123 -3.76 4.28 -10.40
N ILE A 124 -2.79 4.55 -9.53
CA ILE A 124 -2.93 4.42 -8.07
C ILE A 124 -3.09 5.81 -7.48
N VAL A 125 -4.26 6.08 -6.90
CA VAL A 125 -4.56 7.32 -6.18
C VAL A 125 -4.64 7.00 -4.69
N ALA A 126 -3.84 7.70 -3.88
CA ALA A 126 -3.91 7.61 -2.43
C ALA A 126 -4.61 8.83 -1.83
N VAL A 127 -5.47 8.56 -0.86
CA VAL A 127 -6.16 9.56 -0.03
C VAL A 127 -5.65 9.46 1.39
N VAL A 128 -5.03 10.55 1.86
CA VAL A 128 -4.44 10.65 3.19
C VAL A 128 -5.18 11.67 4.04
N GLY A 129 -5.03 11.57 5.35
CA GLY A 129 -5.62 12.50 6.31
C GLY A 129 -5.72 11.92 7.71
N SER A 130 -5.96 12.79 8.69
CA SER A 130 -6.06 12.38 10.10
C SER A 130 -7.24 11.44 10.37
N ASN A 131 -7.24 10.82 11.54
CA ASN A 131 -8.37 10.01 11.99
C ASN A 131 -9.63 10.89 12.09
N GLY A 132 -10.72 10.43 11.46
CA GLY A 132 -11.96 11.20 11.40
C GLY A 132 -12.03 12.27 10.30
N ALA A 133 -11.02 12.38 9.43
CA ALA A 133 -11.06 13.25 8.24
C ALA A 133 -12.06 12.79 7.15
N GLY A 134 -12.68 11.62 7.32
CA GLY A 134 -13.71 11.11 6.41
C GLY A 134 -13.21 10.14 5.34
N LYS A 135 -12.00 9.58 5.48
CA LYS A 135 -11.41 8.66 4.48
C LYS A 135 -12.28 7.42 4.20
N SER A 136 -12.69 6.67 5.23
CA SER A 136 -13.60 5.53 5.06
C SER A 136 -14.99 5.97 4.57
N THR A 137 -15.44 7.17 4.95
CA THR A 137 -16.69 7.75 4.44
C THR A 137 -16.62 8.03 2.93
N LEU A 138 -15.47 8.47 2.42
CA LEU A 138 -15.22 8.65 1.00
C LEU A 138 -15.33 7.31 0.26
N LEU A 139 -14.67 6.26 0.73
CA LEU A 139 -14.74 4.95 0.09
C LEU A 139 -16.15 4.35 0.12
N GLN A 140 -16.90 4.54 1.21
CA GLN A 140 -18.30 4.13 1.27
C GLN A 140 -19.17 4.85 0.23
N VAL A 141 -18.90 6.13 -0.05
CA VAL A 141 -19.57 6.86 -1.14
C VAL A 141 -19.18 6.31 -2.50
N CYS A 142 -17.89 6.07 -2.74
CA CYS A 142 -17.40 5.47 -3.98
C CYS A 142 -18.01 4.07 -4.21
N ALA A 143 -18.13 3.27 -3.15
CA ALA A 143 -18.72 1.94 -3.20
C ALA A 143 -20.25 1.94 -3.35
N GLY A 144 -20.90 3.10 -3.24
CA GLY A 144 -22.36 3.24 -3.29
C GLY A 144 -23.09 2.82 -2.01
N MET A 145 -22.36 2.56 -0.92
CA MET A 145 -22.90 2.20 0.39
C MET A 145 -23.42 3.42 1.16
N LEU A 146 -22.91 4.61 0.83
CA LEU A 146 -23.33 5.87 1.42
C LEU A 146 -23.69 6.87 0.33
N ARG A 147 -24.84 7.53 0.45
CA ARG A 147 -25.27 8.57 -0.49
C ARG A 147 -24.63 9.92 -0.14
N ALA A 148 -24.03 10.58 -1.12
CA ALA A 148 -23.59 11.96 -0.97
C ALA A 148 -24.79 12.92 -0.88
N ARG A 149 -24.66 14.00 -0.11
CA ARG A 149 -25.68 15.05 -0.02
C ARG A 149 -25.76 15.85 -1.32
N SER A 150 -24.61 16.12 -1.93
CA SER A 150 -24.48 16.82 -3.20
C SER A 150 -23.25 16.30 -3.96
N GLY A 151 -23.17 16.67 -5.24
CA GLY A 151 -22.12 16.22 -6.14
C GLY A 151 -22.52 14.97 -6.93
N THR A 152 -21.59 14.46 -7.74
CA THR A 152 -21.82 13.30 -8.61
C THR A 152 -20.71 12.26 -8.45
N VAL A 153 -21.10 10.98 -8.45
CA VAL A 153 -20.22 9.82 -8.42
C VAL A 153 -20.44 9.03 -9.71
N GLU A 154 -19.46 9.05 -10.60
CA GLU A 154 -19.43 8.22 -11.81
C GLU A 154 -18.38 7.11 -11.57
N ARG A 155 -18.76 5.84 -11.68
CA ARG A 155 -17.87 4.70 -11.42
C ARG A 155 -18.15 3.54 -12.37
N THR A 156 -17.11 2.81 -12.80
CA THR A 156 -17.26 1.56 -13.57
C THR A 156 -18.15 0.55 -12.83
N GLN A 157 -18.90 -0.31 -13.52
CA GLN A 157 -19.72 -1.32 -12.82
C GLN A 157 -18.88 -2.42 -12.16
N ARG A 158 -17.69 -2.72 -12.71
CA ARG A 158 -16.80 -3.78 -12.22
C ARG A 158 -15.77 -3.22 -11.25
N PHE A 159 -16.06 -3.31 -9.96
CA PHE A 159 -15.16 -2.86 -8.90
C PHE A 159 -15.08 -3.85 -7.75
N GLY A 160 -13.99 -3.75 -7.00
CA GLY A 160 -13.80 -4.41 -5.71
C GLY A 160 -13.71 -3.39 -4.60
N TYR A 161 -14.22 -3.74 -3.42
CA TYR A 161 -14.08 -2.94 -2.20
C TYR A 161 -13.54 -3.82 -1.08
N ALA A 162 -12.37 -3.45 -0.56
CA ALA A 162 -11.79 -4.02 0.65
C ALA A 162 -11.97 -3.00 1.79
N PRO A 163 -13.01 -3.16 2.63
CA PRO A 163 -13.23 -2.28 3.76
C PRO A 163 -12.19 -2.49 4.87
N GLN A 164 -12.16 -1.54 5.81
CA GLN A 164 -11.49 -1.71 7.09
C GLN A 164 -12.14 -2.90 7.84
N LEU A 165 -11.40 -3.51 8.78
CA LEU A 165 -11.82 -4.69 9.55
C LEU A 165 -13.30 -4.66 10.01
N ASP A 166 -13.91 -5.84 10.20
CA ASP A 166 -15.31 -6.09 10.62
C ASP A 166 -16.39 -6.21 9.52
N SER A 167 -16.02 -6.42 8.25
CA SER A 167 -16.99 -6.59 7.15
C SER A 167 -17.29 -8.03 6.74
N LEU A 168 -16.57 -9.01 7.28
CA LEU A 168 -16.78 -10.42 6.96
C LEU A 168 -17.98 -10.98 7.75
N ALA A 169 -18.71 -11.91 7.14
CA ALA A 169 -19.77 -12.63 7.82
C ALA A 169 -19.14 -13.62 8.82
N PRO A 170 -19.30 -13.44 10.14
CA PRO A 170 -18.46 -14.12 11.13
C PRO A 170 -18.65 -15.63 11.18
N LEU A 171 -19.78 -16.13 10.67
CA LEU A 171 -20.14 -17.55 10.67
C LEU A 171 -19.79 -18.26 9.36
N LEU A 172 -19.48 -17.52 8.29
CA LEU A 172 -19.09 -18.14 7.03
C LEU A 172 -17.61 -18.55 7.06
N THR A 173 -17.33 -19.65 6.40
CA THR A 173 -15.97 -20.14 6.11
C THR A 173 -15.29 -19.29 5.03
N VAL A 174 -13.97 -19.46 4.88
CA VAL A 174 -13.20 -18.81 3.83
C VAL A 174 -13.75 -19.16 2.44
N ASP A 175 -14.02 -20.44 2.19
CA ASP A 175 -14.55 -20.88 0.89
C ASP A 175 -15.97 -20.39 0.65
N GLU A 176 -16.82 -20.31 1.68
CA GLU A 176 -18.16 -19.76 1.56
C GLU A 176 -18.15 -18.27 1.21
N HIS A 177 -17.24 -17.48 1.80
CA HIS A 177 -17.03 -16.09 1.38
C HIS A 177 -16.63 -16.00 -0.09
N ILE A 178 -15.65 -16.80 -0.52
CA ILE A 178 -15.17 -16.78 -1.90
C ILE A 178 -16.29 -17.20 -2.87
N ARG A 179 -17.11 -18.19 -2.51
CA ARG A 179 -18.26 -18.60 -3.33
C ARG A 179 -19.36 -17.54 -3.38
N LEU A 180 -19.57 -16.81 -2.28
CA LEU A 180 -20.57 -15.74 -2.20
C LEU A 180 -20.20 -14.55 -3.09
N PHE A 181 -18.91 -14.18 -3.12
CA PHE A 181 -18.42 -13.06 -3.92
C PHE A 181 -18.04 -13.45 -5.35
N GLY A 182 -17.89 -14.75 -5.63
CA GLY A 182 -17.55 -15.26 -6.95
C GLY A 182 -18.68 -15.11 -7.97
N THR A 183 -18.35 -15.37 -9.24
CA THR A 183 -19.35 -15.38 -10.32
C THR A 183 -20.36 -16.51 -10.13
N LEU A 184 -21.61 -16.27 -10.52
CA LEU A 184 -22.72 -17.23 -10.35
C LEU A 184 -22.56 -18.45 -11.27
N GLY A 185 -22.88 -19.64 -10.76
CA GLY A 185 -22.84 -20.93 -11.48
C GLY A 185 -21.83 -21.93 -10.89
N ASP A 186 -22.12 -23.24 -10.95
CA ASP A 186 -21.35 -24.26 -10.22
C ASP A 186 -19.92 -24.46 -10.75
N ALA A 187 -19.71 -24.50 -12.06
CA ALA A 187 -18.37 -24.50 -12.65
C ALA A 187 -17.61 -23.18 -12.36
N SER A 188 -18.34 -22.11 -12.06
CA SER A 188 -17.76 -20.82 -11.67
C SER A 188 -17.35 -20.81 -10.19
N ARG A 189 -18.12 -21.45 -9.31
CA ARG A 189 -17.83 -21.53 -7.86
C ARG A 189 -16.50 -22.21 -7.58
N SER A 190 -16.23 -23.37 -8.19
CA SER A 190 -14.95 -24.06 -8.00
C SER A 190 -13.77 -23.22 -8.50
N ARG A 191 -13.92 -22.55 -9.65
CA ARG A 191 -12.91 -21.63 -10.18
C ARG A 191 -12.71 -20.42 -9.26
N SER A 192 -13.77 -19.86 -8.71
CA SER A 192 -13.69 -18.75 -7.75
C SER A 192 -12.91 -19.16 -6.51
N VAL A 193 -13.19 -20.33 -5.92
CA VAL A 193 -12.41 -20.85 -4.77
C VAL A 193 -10.93 -20.95 -5.12
N SER A 194 -10.59 -21.57 -6.25
CA SER A 194 -9.20 -21.69 -6.70
C SER A 194 -8.54 -20.32 -6.92
N THR A 195 -9.25 -19.36 -7.53
CA THR A 195 -8.75 -18.00 -7.74
C THR A 195 -8.53 -17.27 -6.42
N GLY A 196 -9.50 -17.34 -5.50
CA GLY A 196 -9.40 -16.73 -4.17
C GLY A 196 -8.21 -17.28 -3.39
N HIS A 197 -8.03 -18.61 -3.38
CA HIS A 197 -6.87 -19.25 -2.75
C HIS A 197 -5.54 -18.78 -3.37
N ARG A 198 -5.46 -18.63 -4.70
CA ARG A 198 -4.26 -18.09 -5.36
C ARG A 198 -3.95 -16.65 -4.95
N ILE A 199 -4.96 -15.81 -4.78
CA ILE A 199 -4.77 -14.42 -4.32
C ILE A 199 -4.30 -14.42 -2.86
N LEU A 200 -4.93 -15.23 -2.00
CA LEU A 200 -4.53 -15.37 -0.60
C LEU A 200 -3.09 -15.85 -0.44
N GLN A 201 -2.66 -16.80 -1.30
CA GLN A 201 -1.28 -17.29 -1.33
C GLN A 201 -0.27 -16.20 -1.71
N ARG A 202 -0.63 -15.30 -2.63
CA ARG A 202 0.20 -14.13 -2.98
C ARG A 202 0.29 -13.11 -1.86
N LEU A 203 -0.66 -13.09 -0.95
CA LEU A 203 -0.64 -12.30 0.30
C LEU A 203 0.06 -13.06 1.45
N GLY A 204 0.85 -14.09 1.13
CA GLY A 204 1.59 -14.87 2.10
C GLY A 204 0.73 -15.75 3.00
N TRP A 205 -0.51 -16.09 2.61
CA TRP A 205 -1.39 -16.95 3.41
C TRP A 205 -1.95 -18.13 2.61
N ARG A 206 -1.69 -19.36 3.09
CA ARG A 206 -2.32 -20.58 2.57
C ARG A 206 -3.60 -20.85 3.38
N PRO A 207 -4.79 -20.62 2.82
CA PRO A 207 -6.03 -20.79 3.57
C PRO A 207 -6.36 -22.25 3.78
N ASP A 208 -6.91 -22.56 4.96
CA ASP A 208 -7.80 -23.69 5.14
C ASP A 208 -9.22 -23.22 4.80
N GLY A 209 -9.78 -23.74 3.70
CA GLY A 209 -11.07 -23.31 3.16
C GLY A 209 -12.24 -23.49 4.14
N GLY A 210 -12.16 -24.48 5.04
CA GLY A 210 -13.18 -24.79 6.04
C GLY A 210 -13.10 -23.92 7.31
N ARG A 211 -12.08 -23.06 7.42
CA ARG A 211 -11.91 -22.21 8.60
C ARG A 211 -12.94 -21.08 8.62
N VAL A 212 -13.59 -20.89 9.76
CA VAL A 212 -14.63 -19.86 9.96
C VAL A 212 -13.99 -18.48 10.15
N ALA A 213 -14.55 -17.44 9.51
CA ALA A 213 -13.98 -16.08 9.49
C ALA A 213 -13.73 -15.49 10.89
N ARG A 214 -14.64 -15.68 11.87
CA ARG A 214 -14.43 -15.19 13.25
C ARG A 214 -13.20 -15.75 13.96
N THR A 215 -12.64 -16.86 13.47
CA THR A 215 -11.46 -17.53 14.05
C THR A 215 -10.14 -17.08 13.43
N LEU A 216 -10.20 -16.21 12.41
CA LEU A 216 -9.04 -15.66 11.72
C LEU A 216 -8.47 -14.48 12.51
N SER A 217 -7.15 -14.31 12.50
CA SER A 217 -6.53 -13.08 13.01
C SER A 217 -6.96 -11.87 12.18
N GLY A 218 -6.90 -10.66 12.74
CA GLY A 218 -7.25 -9.43 12.02
C GLY A 218 -6.52 -9.29 10.68
N GLY A 219 -5.20 -9.53 10.65
CA GLY A 219 -4.43 -9.55 9.40
C GLY A 219 -4.91 -10.61 8.39
N THR A 220 -5.31 -11.80 8.85
CA THR A 220 -5.85 -12.85 7.97
C THR A 220 -7.24 -12.49 7.43
N GLN A 221 -8.08 -11.84 8.24
CA GLN A 221 -9.35 -11.28 7.79
C GLN A 221 -9.13 -10.19 6.74
N GLN A 222 -8.11 -9.34 6.92
CA GLN A 222 -7.75 -8.31 5.95
C GLN A 222 -7.27 -8.94 4.61
N LYS A 223 -6.44 -9.98 4.67
CA LYS A 223 -6.04 -10.74 3.47
C LYS A 223 -7.26 -11.32 2.74
N LEU A 224 -8.24 -11.85 3.49
CA LEU A 224 -9.49 -12.33 2.90
C LEU A 224 -10.28 -11.18 2.24
N ASN A 225 -10.47 -10.04 2.89
CA ASN A 225 -11.12 -8.87 2.29
C ASN A 225 -10.45 -8.43 0.98
N LEU A 226 -9.12 -8.39 0.95
CA LEU A 226 -8.35 -8.05 -0.25
C LEU A 226 -8.57 -9.08 -1.38
N ALA A 227 -8.59 -10.37 -1.07
CA ALA A 227 -8.87 -11.41 -2.05
C ALA A 227 -10.29 -11.34 -2.60
N LEU A 228 -11.29 -11.06 -1.74
CA LEU A 228 -12.69 -10.90 -2.15
C LEU A 228 -12.86 -9.68 -3.07
N ALA A 229 -12.19 -8.56 -2.76
CA ALA A 229 -12.21 -7.37 -3.60
C ALA A 229 -11.65 -7.65 -5.01
N GLN A 230 -10.57 -8.44 -5.11
CA GLN A 230 -9.94 -8.75 -6.40
C GLN A 230 -10.62 -9.88 -7.19
N LEU A 231 -11.44 -10.72 -6.54
CA LEU A 231 -11.85 -12.05 -7.03
C LEU A 231 -12.40 -12.07 -8.46
N ASN A 232 -13.12 -11.02 -8.88
CA ASN A 232 -13.79 -10.93 -10.18
C ASN A 232 -13.06 -10.03 -11.19
N SER A 233 -11.75 -9.84 -11.02
CA SER A 233 -10.91 -9.00 -11.90
C SER A 233 -11.51 -7.60 -12.12
N PRO A 234 -11.67 -6.81 -11.04
CA PRO A 234 -12.27 -5.50 -11.12
C PRO A 234 -11.43 -4.52 -11.95
N GLU A 235 -12.07 -3.51 -12.52
CA GLU A 235 -11.40 -2.39 -13.18
C GLU A 235 -11.02 -1.28 -12.20
N LEU A 236 -11.60 -1.30 -11.00
CA LEU A 236 -11.35 -0.37 -9.92
C LEU A 236 -11.30 -1.11 -8.58
N LEU A 237 -10.28 -0.86 -7.79
CA LEU A 237 -10.18 -1.32 -6.41
C LEU A 237 -10.27 -0.15 -5.45
N LEU A 238 -11.12 -0.30 -4.44
CA LEU A 238 -11.30 0.63 -3.34
C LEU A 238 -10.73 -0.04 -2.08
N LEU A 239 -9.67 0.52 -1.49
CA LEU A 239 -8.94 -0.12 -0.39
C LEU A 239 -8.92 0.80 0.83
N ASP A 240 -9.58 0.38 1.92
CA ASP A 240 -9.70 1.16 3.15
C ASP A 240 -8.72 0.62 4.21
N GLU A 241 -7.62 1.34 4.44
CA GLU A 241 -6.58 0.96 5.40
C GLU A 241 -6.09 -0.49 5.22
N PRO A 242 -5.69 -0.92 4.00
CA PRO A 242 -5.46 -2.33 3.69
C PRO A 242 -4.28 -2.97 4.42
N TYR A 243 -3.47 -2.14 5.08
CA TYR A 243 -2.29 -2.53 5.85
C TYR A 243 -2.64 -2.99 7.28
N GLN A 244 -3.87 -2.72 7.73
CA GLN A 244 -4.21 -2.91 9.13
C GLN A 244 -4.07 -4.38 9.55
N GLY A 245 -3.21 -4.62 10.54
CA GLY A 245 -2.95 -5.95 11.09
C GLY A 245 -2.03 -6.84 10.22
N LEU A 246 -1.44 -6.31 9.15
CA LEU A 246 -0.41 -6.99 8.38
C LEU A 246 0.96 -6.84 9.04
N ASP A 247 1.78 -7.88 8.95
CA ASP A 247 3.20 -7.82 9.27
C ASP A 247 4.01 -7.20 8.10
N ALA A 248 5.31 -6.97 8.31
CA ALA A 248 6.17 -6.32 7.32
C ALA A 248 6.26 -7.10 5.99
N LEU A 249 6.24 -8.43 6.02
CA LEU A 249 6.32 -9.23 4.80
C LEU A 249 4.99 -9.17 4.03
N ALA A 250 3.86 -9.29 4.74
CA ALA A 250 2.53 -9.17 4.14
C ALA A 250 2.27 -7.76 3.58
N TYR A 251 2.93 -6.74 4.13
CA TYR A 251 2.94 -5.39 3.58
C TYR A 251 3.58 -5.33 2.18
N GLU A 252 4.75 -5.95 2.01
CA GLU A 252 5.46 -6.03 0.73
C GLU A 252 4.67 -6.86 -0.30
N ASP A 253 4.09 -7.98 0.14
CA ASP A 253 3.21 -8.82 -0.68
C ASP A 253 2.01 -8.01 -1.21
N LEU A 254 1.41 -7.16 -0.36
CA LEU A 254 0.31 -6.30 -0.74
C LEU A 254 0.74 -5.26 -1.80
N TRP A 255 1.89 -4.61 -1.65
CA TRP A 255 2.37 -3.64 -2.65
C TRP A 255 2.74 -4.29 -3.98
N THR A 256 3.31 -5.50 -3.94
CA THR A 256 3.53 -6.31 -5.14
C THR A 256 2.21 -6.61 -5.84
N LEU A 257 1.17 -6.92 -5.07
CA LEU A 257 -0.17 -7.18 -5.58
C LEU A 257 -0.84 -5.92 -6.16
N ILE A 258 -0.75 -4.78 -5.48
CA ILE A 258 -1.26 -3.48 -5.96
C ILE A 258 -0.58 -3.07 -7.26
N SER A 259 0.74 -3.21 -7.34
CA SER A 259 1.52 -2.92 -8.55
C SER A 259 1.10 -3.82 -9.71
N ALA A 260 0.85 -5.11 -9.45
CA ALA A 260 0.34 -6.03 -10.46
C ALA A 260 -1.08 -5.66 -10.93
N TRP A 261 -1.95 -5.19 -10.04
CA TRP A 261 -3.28 -4.69 -10.41
C TRP A 261 -3.18 -3.47 -11.33
N ARG A 262 -2.35 -2.48 -10.97
CA ARG A 262 -2.08 -1.30 -11.80
C ARG A 262 -1.56 -1.70 -13.18
N ALA A 263 -0.57 -2.59 -13.24
CA ALA A 263 0.01 -3.08 -14.49
C ALA A 263 -1.00 -3.83 -15.38
N SER A 264 -1.99 -4.50 -14.77
CA SER A 264 -3.11 -5.11 -15.50
C SER A 264 -4.19 -4.10 -15.97
N GLY A 265 -3.99 -2.81 -15.66
CA GLY A 265 -4.86 -1.71 -16.03
C GLY A 265 -6.03 -1.47 -15.08
N ALA A 266 -6.01 -2.00 -13.85
CA ALA A 266 -6.97 -1.61 -12.83
C ALA A 266 -6.61 -0.22 -12.28
N GLY A 267 -7.62 0.60 -11.98
CA GLY A 267 -7.43 1.78 -11.14
C GLY A 267 -7.48 1.38 -9.67
N VAL A 268 -6.70 2.03 -8.81
CA VAL A 268 -6.68 1.76 -7.37
C VAL A 268 -6.90 3.07 -6.63
N LEU A 269 -7.94 3.12 -5.80
CA LEU A 269 -8.14 4.17 -4.80
C LEU A 269 -7.84 3.60 -3.42
N LEU A 270 -6.74 4.05 -2.85
CA LEU A 270 -6.28 3.65 -1.53
C LEU A 270 -6.56 4.76 -0.53
N VAL A 271 -7.11 4.42 0.62
CA VAL A 271 -7.15 5.28 1.80
C VAL A 271 -6.13 4.78 2.81
N THR A 272 -5.30 5.67 3.32
CA THR A 272 -4.30 5.35 4.34
C THR A 272 -4.03 6.56 5.25
N HIS A 273 -3.66 6.31 6.50
CA HIS A 273 -3.07 7.32 7.38
C HIS A 273 -1.53 7.27 7.38
N LEU A 274 -0.93 6.29 6.69
CA LEU A 274 0.51 6.08 6.62
C LEU A 274 1.07 6.76 5.36
N LEU A 275 2.00 7.69 5.56
CA LEU A 275 2.67 8.48 4.52
C LEU A 275 3.94 7.80 3.95
N ARG A 276 4.21 6.55 4.34
CA ARG A 276 5.51 5.90 4.12
C ARG A 276 5.78 5.48 2.67
N ASP A 277 4.74 5.48 1.82
CA ASP A 277 4.77 4.87 0.48
C ASP A 277 4.13 5.78 -0.59
N ILE A 278 4.29 7.10 -0.41
CA ILE A 278 3.80 8.11 -1.37
C ILE A 278 4.50 7.96 -2.73
N ASP A 279 5.72 7.46 -2.77
CA ASP A 279 6.48 7.32 -4.02
C ASP A 279 5.90 6.26 -4.96
N PHE A 280 5.09 5.33 -4.45
CA PHE A 280 4.44 4.31 -5.26
C PHE A 280 3.07 4.73 -5.81
N VAL A 281 2.59 5.93 -5.47
CA VAL A 281 1.27 6.43 -5.89
C VAL A 281 1.42 7.44 -7.03
N ASP A 282 0.51 7.37 -8.00
CA ASP A 282 0.49 8.30 -9.13
C ASP A 282 -0.08 9.67 -8.72
N GLN A 283 -1.02 9.67 -7.78
CA GLN A 283 -1.65 10.88 -7.24
C GLN A 283 -1.89 10.76 -5.75
N LEU A 284 -1.55 11.82 -5.00
CA LEU A 284 -1.88 11.98 -3.59
C LEU A 284 -2.97 13.04 -3.41
N VAL A 285 -4.00 12.73 -2.62
CA VAL A 285 -5.06 13.67 -2.24
C VAL A 285 -5.15 13.71 -0.73
N GLU A 286 -4.95 14.88 -0.15
CA GLU A 286 -5.08 15.08 1.29
C GLU A 286 -6.49 15.54 1.65
N LEU A 287 -7.11 14.87 2.61
CA LEU A 287 -8.36 15.33 3.20
C LEU A 287 -8.05 16.37 4.29
N PRO A 288 -8.71 17.53 4.26
CA PRO A 288 -8.51 18.56 5.27
C PRO A 288 -8.90 18.05 6.65
N THR A 289 -8.24 18.57 7.69
CA THR A 289 -8.65 18.28 9.05
C THR A 289 -10.08 18.80 9.30
N PRO A 290 -10.84 18.16 10.21
CA PRO A 290 -12.18 18.61 10.56
C PRO A 290 -12.25 20.08 11.02
N GLU A 291 -11.16 20.64 11.54
CA GLU A 291 -11.07 22.02 12.03
C GLU A 291 -10.90 23.04 10.88
N ASP A 292 -10.15 22.70 9.83
CA ASP A 292 -9.94 23.59 8.69
C ASP A 292 -11.17 23.71 7.78
N SER A 293 -12.00 22.66 7.75
CA SER A 293 -13.29 22.67 7.06
C SER A 293 -14.28 23.70 7.64
N ALA A 294 -14.15 24.05 8.93
CA ALA A 294 -14.97 25.06 9.58
C ALA A 294 -14.51 26.50 9.24
N LYS A 295 -13.22 26.72 9.00
CA LYS A 295 -12.67 28.05 8.69
C LYS A 295 -12.99 28.49 7.25
N HIS A 296 -13.09 27.56 6.30
CA HIS A 296 -13.45 27.86 4.91
C HIS A 296 -14.92 28.28 4.72
N LEU A 297 -15.78 28.02 5.71
CA LEU A 297 -17.16 28.50 5.75
C LEU A 297 -17.29 29.93 6.30
N SER A 298 -16.27 30.46 6.96
CA SER A 298 -16.28 31.81 7.55
C SER A 298 -15.76 32.91 6.61
N THR A 299 -15.20 32.55 5.44
CA THR A 299 -14.60 33.51 4.48
C THR A 299 -15.43 33.73 3.22
N LYS A 300 -16.59 33.06 3.07
CA LYS A 300 -17.56 33.33 2.00
C LYS A 300 -18.89 33.80 2.58
N GLY A 301 -18.97 35.09 2.90
CA GLY A 301 -20.26 35.76 3.10
C GLY A 301 -20.21 36.96 4.03
N TYR A 302 -19.97 38.15 3.47
CA TYR A 302 -20.85 39.32 3.55
C TYR A 302 -20.26 40.44 2.67
N PRO A 303 -20.91 40.86 1.56
CA PRO A 303 -20.77 42.22 1.07
C PRO A 303 -21.87 43.07 1.71
N THR A 304 -21.45 44.07 2.48
CA THR A 304 -22.17 45.34 2.67
C THR A 304 -21.12 46.43 2.75
#